data_AF-A0A1Z4RVZ4-F1
#
_entry.id   AF-A0A1Z4RVZ4-F1
#
_cell.length_a   1.000
_cell.length_b   1.000
_cell.length_c   1.000
_cell.angle_alpha   90.00
_cell.angle_beta   90.00
_cell.angle_gamma   90.00
#
_symmetry.space_group_name_H-M   'P 1'
#
loop_
_entity.id
_entity.type
_entity.pdbx_description
1 polymer ?
#
loop_
_entity_poly.entity_id
_entity_poly.type
_entity_poly.pdbx_seq_one_letter_code
_entity_poly.pdbx_strand_id
1 'polypeptide(L)'
;MKKNLDKSNDSLSEPELVVALEKATKGLLWYSESEYFFQVICWSNVENFNSSVLLQYIDYPGEVNIVTKDFYSFFALVTQEQEWHSEIEKAETKRYQYLVNLLSNNLKDLQVYLVGSVVIDAYILGNLDSKTIIGLHTKIIET
;
A
#
# COMPACT_ATOMS: atom_id res chain seq x y z
N MET A 1 9.24 0.71 45.17
CA MET A 1 9.60 2.08 44.75
C MET A 1 9.64 2.10 43.22
N LYS A 2 8.80 2.93 42.61
CA LYS A 2 8.79 3.43 41.21
C LYS A 2 8.61 2.42 40.05
N LYS A 3 7.37 2.46 39.52
CA LYS A 3 6.92 2.37 38.12
C LYS A 3 7.99 2.12 37.05
N ASN A 4 7.72 1.17 36.16
CA ASN A 4 7.85 1.41 34.73
C ASN A 4 6.49 1.15 34.07
N LEU A 5 5.86 2.25 33.69
CA LEU A 5 4.76 2.37 32.75
C LEU A 5 5.39 2.74 31.40
N ASP A 6 4.68 2.46 30.30
CA ASP A 6 4.93 2.85 28.89
C ASP A 6 5.55 1.72 28.04
N LYS A 7 4.95 1.21 26.95
CA LYS A 7 3.96 1.76 26.01
C LYS A 7 3.01 0.67 25.48
N SER A 8 1.80 1.06 25.10
CA SER A 8 0.87 0.27 24.28
C SER A 8 1.49 -0.10 22.93
N ASN A 9 1.78 -1.39 22.72
CA ASN A 9 2.21 -1.96 21.43
C ASN A 9 0.99 -2.18 20.52
N ASP A 10 0.39 -1.11 19.99
CA ASP A 10 -0.75 -1.22 19.07
C ASP A 10 -0.35 -1.46 17.59
N SER A 11 0.96 -1.55 17.29
CA SER A 11 1.48 -1.84 15.93
C SER A 11 1.96 -3.29 15.81
N LEU A 12 1.59 -3.95 14.71
CA LEU A 12 1.99 -5.33 14.39
C LEU A 12 3.50 -5.43 14.13
N SER A 13 4.09 -6.60 14.44
CA SER A 13 5.44 -6.91 13.97
C SER A 13 5.48 -7.13 12.46
N GLU A 14 6.67 -7.10 11.84
CA GLU A 14 6.86 -7.34 10.39
C GLU A 14 6.13 -8.59 9.86
N PRO A 15 6.38 -9.81 10.39
CA PRO A 15 5.73 -11.01 9.85
C PRO A 15 4.21 -11.01 10.10
N GLU A 16 3.75 -10.43 11.20
CA GLU A 16 2.32 -10.30 11.50
C GLU A 16 1.64 -9.35 10.52
N LEU A 17 2.29 -8.23 10.19
CA LEU A 17 1.77 -7.25 9.25
C LEU A 17 1.72 -7.81 7.82
N VAL A 18 2.76 -8.52 7.38
CA VAL A 18 2.78 -9.18 6.07
C VAL A 18 1.59 -10.13 5.94
N VAL A 19 1.40 -11.02 6.92
CA VAL A 19 0.27 -11.96 6.93
C VAL A 19 -1.09 -11.25 6.98
N ALA A 20 -1.19 -10.15 7.74
CA ALA A 20 -2.41 -9.35 7.80
C ALA A 20 -2.74 -8.70 6.45
N LEU A 21 -1.73 -8.13 5.77
CA LEU A 21 -1.89 -7.53 4.45
C LEU A 21 -2.28 -8.56 3.40
N GLU A 22 -1.62 -9.73 3.36
CA GLU A 22 -1.97 -10.82 2.43
C GLU A 22 -3.42 -11.27 2.61
N LYS A 23 -3.91 -11.36 3.85
CA LYS A 23 -5.31 -11.70 4.14
C LYS A 23 -6.26 -10.58 3.70
N ALA A 24 -5.91 -9.33 3.97
CA ALA A 24 -6.73 -8.17 3.63
C ALA A 24 -6.91 -8.03 2.11
N THR A 25 -5.86 -8.30 1.34
CA THR A 25 -5.84 -8.16 -0.11
C THR A 25 -6.31 -9.39 -0.88
N LYS A 26 -6.46 -10.55 -0.22
CA LYS A 26 -6.87 -11.80 -0.88
C LYS A 26 -8.19 -11.63 -1.63
N GLY A 27 -8.14 -11.71 -2.97
CA GLY A 27 -9.33 -11.52 -3.80
C GLY A 27 -9.89 -10.10 -3.77
N LEU A 28 -9.06 -9.10 -3.47
CA LEU A 28 -9.34 -7.68 -3.69
C LEU A 28 -8.60 -7.25 -4.96
N LEU A 29 -9.31 -6.65 -5.90
CA LEU A 29 -8.78 -6.28 -7.22
C LEU A 29 -8.77 -4.76 -7.34
N TRP A 30 -7.68 -4.20 -7.84
CA TRP A 30 -7.67 -2.78 -8.20
C TRP A 30 -8.35 -2.61 -9.55
N TYR A 31 -9.49 -1.91 -9.58
CA TYR A 31 -10.22 -1.65 -10.82
C TYR A 31 -9.60 -0.46 -11.56
N SER A 32 -8.91 -0.79 -12.64
CA SER A 32 -8.59 0.14 -13.72
C SER A 32 -9.37 -0.33 -14.97
N GLU A 33 -8.79 -0.29 -16.15
CA GLU A 33 -9.32 -0.99 -17.32
C GLU A 33 -9.10 -2.51 -17.28
N SER A 34 -8.23 -2.98 -16.38
CA SER A 34 -7.96 -4.39 -16.13
C SER A 34 -7.90 -4.68 -14.64
N GLU A 35 -8.18 -5.93 -14.28
CA GLU A 35 -8.22 -6.41 -12.91
C GLU A 35 -6.87 -7.00 -12.50
N TYR A 36 -6.21 -6.38 -11.53
CA TYR A 36 -4.96 -6.88 -10.96
C TYR A 36 -5.04 -7.08 -9.45
N PHE A 37 -4.48 -8.20 -9.00
CA PHE A 37 -4.33 -8.51 -7.58
C PHE A 37 -3.20 -7.68 -6.96
N PHE A 38 -3.37 -7.35 -5.68
CA PHE A 38 -2.28 -6.83 -4.89
C PHE A 38 -1.29 -7.92 -4.50
N GLN A 39 -0.01 -7.56 -4.49
CA GLN A 39 1.09 -8.33 -3.94
C GLN A 39 1.67 -7.59 -2.75
N VAL A 40 1.98 -8.29 -1.66
CA VAL A 40 2.63 -7.68 -0.49
C VAL A 40 4.13 -7.59 -0.76
N ILE A 41 4.70 -6.42 -0.46
CA ILE A 41 6.13 -6.15 -0.53
C ILE A 41 6.67 -5.97 0.87
N CYS A 42 7.83 -6.59 1.13
CA CYS A 42 8.63 -6.33 2.32
C CYS A 42 10.11 -6.25 1.92
N TRP A 43 10.75 -5.12 2.18
CA TRP A 43 12.17 -4.90 1.96
C TRP A 43 12.84 -4.45 3.26
N SER A 44 13.77 -5.23 3.76
CA SER A 44 14.56 -4.92 4.95
C SER A 44 15.94 -4.36 4.57
N ASN A 45 16.59 -3.69 5.52
CA ASN A 45 17.89 -3.02 5.35
C ASN A 45 17.88 -1.90 4.29
N VAL A 46 16.78 -1.17 4.18
CA VAL A 46 16.62 -0.04 3.26
C VAL A 46 16.80 1.26 4.03
N GLU A 47 17.85 2.02 3.72
CA GLU A 47 18.09 3.32 4.35
C GLU A 47 17.71 4.46 3.40
N ASN A 48 17.11 5.53 3.94
CA ASN A 48 16.74 6.75 3.21
C ASN A 48 15.88 6.49 1.95
N PHE A 49 14.85 5.66 2.09
CA PHE A 49 13.97 5.27 0.99
C PHE A 49 13.33 6.47 0.29
N ASN A 50 13.37 6.48 -1.05
CA ASN A 50 12.79 7.49 -1.92
C ASN A 50 12.58 6.90 -3.32
N SER A 51 12.03 7.68 -4.26
CA SER A 51 11.75 7.26 -5.63
C SER A 51 12.99 6.73 -6.38
N SER A 52 14.17 7.32 -6.20
CA SER A 52 15.40 6.83 -6.82
C SER A 52 15.87 5.50 -6.24
N VAL A 53 15.70 5.29 -4.93
CA VAL A 53 15.98 4.00 -4.29
C VAL A 53 14.99 2.95 -4.79
N LEU A 54 13.70 3.28 -4.90
CA LEU A 54 12.68 2.38 -5.45
C LEU A 54 13.09 1.85 -6.84
N LEU A 55 13.54 2.73 -7.74
CA LEU A 55 13.97 2.33 -9.10
C LEU A 55 15.14 1.33 -9.08
N GLN A 56 16.02 1.36 -8.08
CA GLN A 56 17.09 0.37 -7.92
C GLN A 56 16.55 -1.01 -7.50
N TYR A 57 15.41 -1.06 -6.81
CA TYR A 57 14.79 -2.30 -6.35
C TYR A 57 13.93 -2.99 -7.40
N ILE A 58 13.36 -2.25 -8.35
CA ILE A 58 12.30 -2.76 -9.23
C ILE A 58 12.77 -3.13 -10.65
N ASP A 59 14.08 -3.30 -10.86
CA ASP A 59 14.74 -3.73 -12.12
C ASP A 59 13.99 -3.35 -13.41
N TYR A 60 13.74 -2.04 -13.57
CA TYR A 60 12.86 -1.54 -14.61
C TYR A 60 13.66 -1.13 -15.85
N PRO A 61 13.40 -1.71 -17.04
CA PRO A 61 14.14 -1.36 -18.24
C PRO A 61 13.63 -0.06 -18.87
N GLY A 62 14.51 0.94 -19.01
CA GLY A 62 14.29 2.12 -19.87
C GLY A 62 14.23 3.47 -19.17
N GLU A 63 13.75 4.49 -19.89
CA GLU A 63 13.49 5.83 -19.33
C GLU A 63 12.13 5.79 -18.63
N VAL A 64 12.16 5.71 -17.30
CA VAL A 64 10.98 5.40 -16.49
C VAL A 64 10.38 6.69 -15.94
N ASN A 65 9.13 6.96 -16.31
CA ASN A 65 8.33 7.97 -15.64
C ASN A 65 7.91 7.44 -14.26
N ILE A 66 8.26 8.19 -13.21
CA ILE A 66 7.82 7.93 -11.85
C ILE A 66 7.04 9.14 -11.33
N VAL A 67 5.79 8.89 -10.96
CA VAL A 67 4.91 9.90 -10.37
C VAL A 67 4.56 9.49 -8.96
N THR A 68 4.70 10.44 -8.04
CA THR A 68 4.33 10.25 -6.64
C THR A 68 2.91 10.78 -6.40
N LYS A 69 2.05 9.97 -5.77
CA LYS A 69 0.69 10.34 -5.35
C LYS A 69 0.52 10.16 -3.84
N ASP A 70 -0.23 11.07 -3.23
CA ASP A 70 -0.64 10.95 -1.84
C ASP A 70 -1.44 9.65 -1.60
N PHE A 71 -1.17 9.01 -0.46
CA PHE A 71 -1.75 7.73 -0.09
C PHE A 71 -3.28 7.78 0.00
N TYR A 72 -3.83 8.75 0.74
CA TYR A 72 -5.28 8.83 0.92
C TYR A 72 -5.98 9.23 -0.38
N SER A 73 -5.37 10.13 -1.15
CA SER A 73 -5.88 10.57 -2.44
C SER A 73 -5.97 9.41 -3.45
N PHE A 74 -4.99 8.50 -3.43
CA PHE A 74 -5.01 7.31 -4.29
C PHE A 74 -6.21 6.39 -3.98
N PHE A 75 -6.52 6.17 -2.70
CA PHE A 75 -7.63 5.30 -2.28
C PHE A 75 -8.99 6.01 -2.15
N ALA A 76 -9.06 7.32 -2.36
CA ALA A 76 -10.26 8.12 -2.09
C ALA A 76 -11.52 7.59 -2.79
N LEU A 77 -11.41 7.21 -4.06
CA LEU A 77 -12.55 6.74 -4.85
C LEU A 77 -13.07 5.38 -4.37
N VAL A 78 -12.17 4.45 -4.05
CA VAL A 78 -12.53 3.06 -3.66
C VAL A 78 -12.92 2.93 -2.19
N THR A 79 -12.68 3.98 -1.38
CA THR A 79 -13.04 4.03 0.04
C THR A 79 -14.31 4.83 0.31
N GLN A 80 -14.86 5.49 -0.71
CA GLN A 80 -16.08 6.28 -0.58
C GLN A 80 -17.31 5.41 -0.91
N GLU A 81 -18.15 5.16 0.09
CA GLU A 81 -19.46 4.55 -0.14
C GLU A 81 -20.38 5.57 -0.82
N GLN A 82 -21.09 5.15 -1.87
CA GLN A 82 -22.09 5.96 -2.54
C GLN A 82 -23.49 5.36 -2.33
N GLU A 83 -24.51 6.21 -2.34
CA GLU A 83 -25.91 5.78 -2.17
C GLU A 83 -26.37 4.80 -3.26
N TRP A 84 -25.76 4.89 -4.45
CA TRP A 84 -26.07 4.05 -5.61
C TRP A 84 -25.27 2.74 -5.65
N HIS A 85 -24.34 2.50 -4.71
CA HIS A 85 -23.63 1.22 -4.62
C HIS A 85 -24.59 0.09 -4.21
N SER A 86 -24.47 -1.03 -4.91
CA SER A 86 -25.03 -2.32 -4.50
C SER A 86 -24.37 -2.83 -3.22
N GLU A 87 -24.96 -3.86 -2.59
CA GLU A 87 -24.39 -4.46 -1.38
C GLU A 87 -23.01 -5.10 -1.60
N ILE A 88 -22.74 -5.58 -2.83
CA ILE A 88 -21.42 -6.12 -3.21
C ILE A 88 -20.39 -4.98 -3.25
N GLU A 89 -20.71 -3.86 -3.91
CA GLU A 89 -19.83 -2.70 -4.02
C GLU A 89 -19.59 -2.04 -2.63
N LYS A 90 -20.60 -2.00 -1.76
CA LYS A 90 -20.44 -1.56 -0.37
C LYS A 90 -19.53 -2.49 0.43
N ALA A 91 -19.67 -3.81 0.26
CA ALA A 91 -18.81 -4.78 0.92
C ALA A 91 -17.36 -4.61 0.46
N GLU A 92 -17.13 -4.37 -0.83
CA GLU A 92 -15.81 -4.08 -1.37
C GLU A 92 -15.23 -2.76 -0.85
N THR A 93 -16.04 -1.69 -0.82
CA THR A 93 -15.66 -0.39 -0.23
C THR A 93 -15.16 -0.57 1.21
N LYS A 94 -15.85 -1.37 2.02
CA LYS A 94 -15.45 -1.67 3.41
C LYS A 94 -14.13 -2.44 3.49
N ARG A 95 -13.85 -3.32 2.52
CA ARG A 95 -12.56 -4.02 2.43
C ARG A 95 -11.43 -3.05 2.13
N TYR A 96 -11.64 -2.09 1.22
CA TYR A 96 -10.69 -1.02 0.95
C TYR A 96 -10.46 -0.11 2.16
N GLN A 97 -11.52 0.29 2.86
CA GLN A 97 -11.41 1.07 4.10
C GLN A 97 -10.60 0.31 5.17
N TYR A 98 -10.85 -0.99 5.33
CA TYR A 98 -10.08 -1.85 6.23
C TYR A 98 -8.60 -1.90 5.84
N LEU A 99 -8.30 -2.08 4.56
CA LEU A 99 -6.93 -2.13 4.04
C LEU A 99 -6.18 -0.81 4.28
N VAL A 100 -6.84 0.32 3.99
CA VAL A 100 -6.28 1.66 4.21
C VAL A 100 -5.96 1.87 5.69
N ASN A 101 -6.88 1.51 6.58
CA ASN A 101 -6.66 1.59 8.02
C ASN A 101 -5.53 0.67 8.49
N LEU A 102 -5.45 -0.55 7.96
CA LEU A 102 -4.38 -1.50 8.30
C LEU A 102 -3.00 -0.93 7.93
N LEU A 103 -2.87 -0.32 6.74
CA LEU A 103 -1.64 0.34 6.31
C LEU A 103 -1.34 1.56 7.19
N SER A 104 -2.27 2.49 7.35
CA SER A 104 -2.02 3.76 8.07
C SER A 104 -1.80 3.60 9.56
N ASN A 105 -2.33 2.55 10.18
CA ASN A 105 -2.12 2.30 11.61
C ASN A 105 -0.76 1.65 11.91
N ASN A 106 -0.14 0.99 10.92
CA ASN A 106 1.08 0.21 11.12
C ASN A 106 2.31 0.79 10.41
N LEU A 107 2.13 1.63 9.39
CA LEU A 107 3.21 2.20 8.59
C LEU A 107 3.23 3.72 8.69
N LYS A 108 4.43 4.28 8.58
CA LYS A 108 4.68 5.73 8.53
C LYS A 108 5.09 6.15 7.13
N ASP A 109 4.98 7.44 6.85
CA ASP A 109 5.43 8.06 5.60
C ASP A 109 4.87 7.36 4.35
N LEU A 110 3.58 6.97 4.43
CA LEU A 110 2.90 6.26 3.36
C LEU A 110 2.84 7.10 2.09
N GLN A 111 3.24 6.48 0.98
CA GLN A 111 3.33 7.13 -0.31
C GLN A 111 3.01 6.13 -1.43
N VAL A 112 2.36 6.61 -2.49
CA VAL A 112 2.15 5.82 -3.72
C VAL A 112 3.12 6.28 -4.80
N TYR A 113 3.82 5.32 -5.41
CA TYR A 113 4.69 5.54 -6.55
C TYR A 113 4.08 4.82 -7.76
N LEU A 114 3.81 5.59 -8.81
CA LEU A 114 3.32 5.10 -10.09
C LEU A 114 4.48 5.08 -11.07
N VAL A 115 4.79 3.91 -11.60
CA VAL A 115 5.97 3.67 -12.42
C VAL A 115 5.53 3.13 -13.77
N GLY A 116 5.80 3.87 -14.85
CA GLY A 116 5.38 3.53 -16.20
C GLY A 116 4.48 4.59 -16.85
N SER A 117 3.84 4.24 -17.97
CA SER A 117 3.01 5.18 -18.75
C SER A 117 1.74 4.58 -19.35
N VAL A 118 1.79 3.34 -19.85
CA VAL A 118 0.61 2.60 -20.37
C VAL A 118 0.23 1.48 -19.40
N VAL A 119 1.23 0.68 -19.04
CA VAL A 119 1.17 -0.24 -17.91
C VAL A 119 1.88 0.45 -16.77
N ILE A 120 1.13 0.79 -15.72
CA ILE A 120 1.63 1.52 -14.57
C ILE A 120 1.73 0.55 -13.40
N ASP A 121 2.93 0.32 -12.90
CA ASP A 121 3.18 -0.38 -11.65
C ASP A 121 2.95 0.59 -10.48
N ALA A 122 1.94 0.30 -9.67
CA ALA A 122 1.58 1.10 -8.50
C ALA A 122 2.15 0.46 -7.24
N TYR A 123 3.11 1.14 -6.61
CA TYR A 123 3.71 0.76 -5.34
C TYR A 123 3.18 1.63 -4.21
N ILE A 124 2.40 1.05 -3.31
CA ILE A 124 1.87 1.69 -2.10
C ILE A 124 2.77 1.30 -0.94
N LEU A 125 3.70 2.18 -0.54
CA LEU A 125 4.80 1.83 0.36
C LEU A 125 4.81 2.72 1.59
N GLY A 126 5.24 2.16 2.72
CA GLY A 126 5.48 2.90 3.96
C GLY A 126 6.57 2.26 4.83
N ASN A 127 7.03 3.03 5.79
CA ASN A 127 8.07 2.63 6.75
C ASN A 127 7.43 1.88 7.91
N LEU A 128 7.78 0.61 8.10
CA LEU A 128 7.47 -0.08 9.36
C LEU A 128 8.40 0.43 10.48
N ASP A 129 9.68 0.56 10.15
CA ASP A 129 10.71 1.17 10.99
C ASP A 129 11.77 1.87 10.10
N SER A 130 12.87 2.35 10.69
CA SER A 130 13.92 3.09 9.97
C SER A 130 14.63 2.32 8.85
N LYS A 131 14.50 0.99 8.79
CA LYS A 131 15.22 0.11 7.86
C LYS A 131 14.30 -0.86 7.12
N THR A 132 13.00 -0.81 7.37
CA THR A 132 12.05 -1.79 6.85
C THR A 132 10.91 -1.08 6.12
N ILE A 133 10.82 -1.32 4.81
CA ILE A 133 9.75 -0.84 3.94
C ILE A 133 8.77 -1.98 3.71
N ILE A 134 7.49 -1.72 3.96
CA ILE A 134 6.41 -2.67 3.68
C ILE A 134 5.34 -1.96 2.88
N GLY A 135 4.65 -2.71 2.04
CA GLY A 135 3.54 -2.15 1.29
C GLY A 135 2.88 -3.14 0.36
N LEU A 136 2.23 -2.58 -0.65
CA LEU A 136 1.52 -3.32 -1.67
C LEU A 136 2.02 -2.90 -3.05
N HIS A 137 1.93 -3.82 -3.99
CA HIS A 137 2.12 -3.57 -5.41
C HIS A 137 0.92 -4.09 -6.20
N THR A 138 0.50 -3.32 -7.19
CA THR A 138 -0.50 -3.72 -8.18
C THR A 138 -0.18 -3.06 -9.52
N LYS A 139 -0.98 -3.36 -10.55
CA LYS A 139 -0.87 -2.73 -11.86
C LYS A 139 -2.14 -1.95 -12.20
N ILE A 140 -1.96 -0.87 -12.93
CA ILE A 140 -3.01 -0.01 -13.48
C ILE A 140 -2.76 0.04 -14.99
N ILE A 141 -3.83 -0.13 -15.78
CA ILE A 141 -3.79 0.10 -17.22
C ILE A 141 -4.54 1.39 -17.49
N GLU A 142 -3.87 2.32 -18.17
CA GLU A 142 -4.47 3.55 -18.70
C GLU A 142 -4.35 3.51 -20.22
N THR A 143 -5.46 3.67 -20.95
CA THR A 143 -5.47 3.82 -22.43
C THR A 143 -5.66 5.25 -22.91
#